data_AF-A0A353PHE8-F1
#
_entry.id   AF-A0A353PHE8-F1
#
_cell.length_a   1.000
_cell.length_b   1.000
_cell.length_c   1.000
_cell.angle_alpha   90.00
_cell.angle_beta   90.00
_cell.angle_gamma   90.00
#
_symmetry.space_group_name_H-M   'P 1'
#
loop_
_entity.id
_entity.type
_entity.pdbx_description
1 polymer ?
#
loop_
_entity_poly.entity_id
_entity_poly.type
_entity_poly.pdbx_seq_one_letter_code
_entity_poly.pdbx_strand_id
1 'polypeptide(L)'
;MKKVVLLALSFLLLFLLNSTRVYANSELKDELLDMRTENRKVYSLGNDIYRYEFYTNPIHYFDAYDNRYVEFDQGLAYNLKTAKYTTMNSNYRVELPTTSSVDNMVRVNYYDLYSIDIDYFGDKSMDESHISEENNVYATYQNNLDGQLRFIPQNSKLNATYLFTSPKSSRQVNFTIYSVDLSLKEIEDTYYFVDTANVAIFQTSDYYLLDSAGNVSFKVDVEVHDLGKGIYEFSLTVDDEFLDDENIVYPVSLIGGVTYSLVSQNDVIRDKTIVKDTYEGYDTDILTVAKQTYYPFQNTPVYLSEYHSYSILELNFDELTGSNITILDAKLYLNRYQSNVNSKLPLSEITSSDFDSIDGFSSYTKVLISQPTINSENIVYDITDEIENHVSNDETTLLLELSPQFILLGTSNLKYMNIISENADEYNSPYFTIDVTGINLNSSYGDSPAYEQINNLDLNCFGYALRMEHTILNISTPSGVINFTNIYVSNAYLYQVVIPAVIYTINNQTFYSTRVLSNINASISEDEYRIALRIGNVNETSTLFYTTPNNWGPFTKIDDFHFMIQLDDGSWSHKIGDLPSLHLSSVINPSEINWDAPYIDYFTGEYFPNHYNSYTIYFAVLHTKPDGWGY
;
A
#
# COMPACT_ATOMS: atom_id res chain seq x y z
N MET A 1 2.65 36.70 60.13
CA MET A 1 3.22 35.42 59.66
C MET A 1 2.20 34.29 59.51
N LYS A 2 1.42 33.92 60.54
CA LYS A 2 0.47 32.78 60.45
C LYS A 2 -0.54 32.85 59.30
N LYS A 3 -1.07 34.04 58.95
CA LYS A 3 -2.02 34.21 57.83
C LYS A 3 -1.38 34.07 56.45
N VAL A 4 -0.10 34.40 56.30
CA VAL A 4 0.64 34.28 55.03
C VAL A 4 1.03 32.82 54.78
N VAL A 5 1.42 32.09 55.83
CA VAL A 5 1.71 30.66 55.76
C VAL A 5 0.45 29.86 55.42
N LEU A 6 -0.71 30.23 55.97
CA LEU A 6 -1.97 29.58 55.65
C LEU A 6 -2.37 29.81 54.18
N LEU A 7 -2.19 31.04 53.67
CA LEU A 7 -2.48 31.35 52.26
C LEU A 7 -1.53 30.61 51.30
N ALA A 8 -0.24 30.50 51.66
CA ALA A 8 0.74 29.76 50.88
C ALA A 8 0.46 28.25 50.90
N LEU A 9 0.03 27.69 52.03
CA LEU A 9 -0.41 26.30 52.09
C LEU A 9 -1.69 26.07 51.28
N SER A 10 -2.66 27.00 51.31
CA SER A 10 -3.86 26.91 50.48
C SER A 10 -3.54 26.96 48.99
N PHE A 11 -2.60 27.82 48.58
CA PHE A 11 -2.12 27.88 47.18
C PHE A 11 -1.34 26.63 46.78
N LEU A 12 -0.50 26.08 47.67
CA LEU A 12 0.22 24.84 47.42
C LEU A 12 -0.73 23.64 47.34
N LEU A 13 -1.78 23.60 48.17
CA LEU A 13 -2.82 22.57 48.12
C LEU A 13 -3.68 22.70 46.86
N LEU A 14 -4.00 23.92 46.41
CA LEU A 14 -4.67 24.18 45.13
C LEU A 14 -3.77 23.83 43.93
N PHE A 15 -2.45 24.03 44.02
CA PHE A 15 -1.51 23.60 42.98
C PHE A 15 -1.36 22.08 42.95
N LEU A 16 -1.33 21.42 44.12
CA LEU A 16 -1.27 19.97 44.23
C LEU A 16 -2.58 19.30 43.78
N LEU A 17 -3.73 19.89 44.09
CA LEU A 17 -5.06 19.43 43.67
C LEU A 17 -5.41 19.78 42.22
N ASN A 18 -4.75 20.78 41.60
CA ASN A 18 -4.81 21.04 40.15
C ASN A 18 -3.71 20.31 39.36
N SER A 19 -2.74 19.68 40.04
CA SER A 19 -1.73 18.83 39.41
C SER A 19 -2.16 17.36 39.30
N THR A 20 -3.26 16.97 39.95
CA THR A 20 -4.02 15.81 39.50
C THR A 20 -4.80 16.24 38.27
N ARG A 21 -4.12 16.25 37.11
CA ARG A 21 -4.81 15.94 35.87
C ARG A 21 -5.64 14.70 36.17
N VAL A 22 -6.94 14.84 35.94
CA VAL A 22 -7.83 13.71 35.78
C VAL A 22 -7.19 12.86 34.69
N TYR A 23 -6.41 11.86 35.10
CA TYR A 23 -6.24 10.63 34.35
C TYR A 23 -7.63 9.99 34.38
N ALA A 24 -8.55 10.53 33.59
CA ALA A 24 -9.50 9.68 32.92
C ALA A 24 -8.61 8.67 32.22
N ASN A 25 -8.81 7.38 32.49
CA ASN A 25 -8.07 6.29 31.86
C ASN A 25 -7.84 6.63 30.39
N SER A 26 -6.64 7.14 30.06
CA SER A 26 -5.99 6.71 28.85
C SER A 26 -5.75 5.25 29.15
N GLU A 27 -6.69 4.38 28.74
CA GLU A 27 -6.35 2.98 28.51
C GLU A 27 -5.03 3.03 27.78
N LEU A 28 -3.98 2.52 28.43
CA LEU A 28 -2.68 2.37 27.81
C LEU A 28 -2.92 1.41 26.66
N LYS A 29 -3.18 1.98 25.48
CA LYS A 29 -3.20 1.28 24.22
C LYS A 29 -1.77 0.79 24.02
N ASP A 30 -1.51 -0.44 24.41
CA ASP A 30 -0.24 -1.08 24.14
C ASP A 30 -0.33 -1.63 22.71
N GLU A 31 0.34 -0.96 21.79
CA GLU A 31 0.44 -1.41 20.41
C GLU A 31 1.20 -2.75 20.35
N LEU A 32 0.63 -3.72 19.64
CA LEU A 32 1.22 -5.03 19.39
C LEU A 32 2.12 -4.93 18.15
N LEU A 33 3.39 -4.55 18.34
CA LEU A 33 4.33 -4.30 17.24
C LEU A 33 4.52 -5.49 16.28
N ASP A 34 4.45 -6.72 16.79
CA ASP A 34 4.57 -7.93 15.95
C ASP A 34 3.33 -8.16 15.07
N MET A 35 2.22 -7.48 15.35
CA MET A 35 0.98 -7.52 14.55
C MET A 35 0.91 -6.39 13.51
N ARG A 36 1.97 -5.59 13.34
CA ARG A 36 2.00 -4.58 12.27
C ARG A 36 2.01 -5.25 10.89
N THR A 37 1.30 -4.63 9.96
CA THR A 37 1.47 -4.84 8.51
C THR A 37 1.86 -3.52 7.87
N GLU A 38 2.00 -3.46 6.55
CA GLU A 38 2.23 -2.21 5.82
C GLU A 38 1.14 -1.15 6.12
N ASN A 39 -0.11 -1.57 6.29
CA ASN A 39 -1.31 -0.71 6.33
C ASN A 39 -2.11 -0.81 7.63
N ARG A 40 -1.61 -1.52 8.65
CA ARG A 40 -2.40 -1.86 9.84
C ARG A 40 -1.63 -1.71 11.14
N LYS A 41 -2.36 -1.29 12.17
CA LYS A 41 -1.95 -1.36 13.57
C LYS A 41 -2.93 -2.17 14.40
N VAL A 42 -2.42 -2.82 15.44
CA VAL A 42 -3.24 -3.55 16.41
C VAL A 42 -2.86 -3.11 17.82
N TYR A 43 -3.86 -2.80 18.64
CA TYR A 43 -3.67 -2.38 20.03
C TYR A 43 -4.40 -3.33 20.97
N SER A 44 -3.76 -3.67 22.08
CA SER A 44 -4.46 -4.29 23.21
C SER A 44 -5.17 -3.22 24.02
N LEU A 45 -6.48 -3.32 24.16
CA LEU A 45 -7.29 -2.48 25.07
C LEU A 45 -7.44 -3.12 26.47
N GLY A 46 -6.91 -4.34 26.64
CA GLY A 46 -7.03 -5.14 27.86
C GLY A 46 -8.28 -6.02 27.87
N ASN A 47 -8.35 -6.97 28.81
CA ASN A 47 -9.45 -7.95 28.92
C ASN A 47 -9.73 -8.73 27.62
N ASP A 48 -8.69 -9.11 26.89
CA ASP A 48 -8.79 -9.81 25.60
C ASP A 48 -9.62 -9.04 24.55
N ILE A 49 -9.58 -7.70 24.63
CA ILE A 49 -10.11 -6.78 23.62
C ILE A 49 -8.96 -6.19 22.82
N TYR A 50 -9.08 -6.24 21.50
CA TYR A 50 -8.11 -5.72 20.56
C TYR A 50 -8.75 -4.71 19.61
N ARG A 51 -8.02 -3.64 19.31
CA ARG A 51 -8.39 -2.67 18.27
C ARG A 51 -7.52 -2.86 17.06
N TYR A 52 -8.15 -3.09 15.92
CA TYR A 52 -7.54 -3.04 14.61
C TYR A 52 -7.75 -1.65 14.02
N GLU A 53 -6.69 -1.03 13.51
CA GLU A 53 -6.74 0.23 12.76
C GLU A 53 -6.19 -0.03 11.37
N PHE A 54 -7.02 0.20 10.36
CA PHE A 54 -6.82 -0.14 8.96
C PHE A 54 -6.71 1.15 8.14
N TYR A 55 -5.59 1.34 7.46
CA TYR A 55 -5.25 2.58 6.75
C TYR A 55 -5.14 2.31 5.26
N THR A 56 -5.66 3.20 4.42
CA THR A 56 -5.47 3.01 2.97
C THR A 56 -4.00 3.04 2.58
N ASN A 57 -3.28 4.08 2.99
CA ASN A 57 -1.90 4.26 2.57
C ASN A 57 -0.94 3.47 3.46
N PRO A 58 0.16 2.90 2.91
CA PRO A 58 1.23 2.31 3.71
C PRO A 58 1.65 3.26 4.83
N ILE A 59 1.63 2.80 6.07
CA ILE A 59 2.06 3.58 7.26
C ILE A 59 3.30 2.98 7.91
N HIS A 60 3.69 1.77 7.51
CA HIS A 60 4.93 1.15 7.91
C HIS A 60 5.75 0.68 6.71
N TYR A 61 7.07 0.67 6.85
CA TYR A 61 7.97 -0.09 5.99
C TYR A 61 8.65 -1.20 6.77
N PHE A 62 9.11 -2.23 6.06
CA PHE A 62 9.80 -3.36 6.68
C PHE A 62 11.28 -3.06 6.91
N ASP A 63 11.68 -2.78 8.15
CA ASP A 63 13.10 -2.65 8.49
C ASP A 63 13.78 -4.02 8.51
N ALA A 64 14.60 -4.27 7.50
CA ALA A 64 15.42 -5.45 7.34
C ALA A 64 16.40 -5.70 8.50
N TYR A 65 16.91 -4.65 9.14
CA TYR A 65 17.91 -4.77 10.20
C TYR A 65 17.29 -5.30 11.50
N ASP A 66 16.11 -4.79 11.83
CA ASP A 66 15.34 -5.21 13.00
C ASP A 66 14.32 -6.33 12.68
N ASN A 67 14.23 -6.73 11.40
CA ASN A 67 13.30 -7.72 10.86
C ASN A 67 11.83 -7.42 11.21
N ARG A 68 11.40 -6.16 11.18
CA ARG A 68 10.05 -5.75 11.63
C ARG A 68 9.52 -4.53 10.90
N TYR A 69 8.21 -4.35 10.93
CA TYR A 69 7.57 -3.12 10.46
C TYR A 69 7.80 -1.93 11.40
N VAL A 70 8.24 -0.82 10.82
CA VAL A 70 8.50 0.45 11.50
C VAL A 70 7.73 1.58 10.82
N GLU A 71 7.31 2.58 11.58
CA GLU A 71 6.52 3.70 11.06
C GLU A 71 7.35 4.58 10.13
N PHE A 72 6.70 5.10 9.09
CA PHE A 72 7.27 6.15 8.26
C PHE A 72 7.43 7.46 9.02
N ASP A 73 8.49 8.20 8.70
CA ASP A 73 8.66 9.62 9.01
C ASP A 73 9.07 10.37 7.74
N GLN A 74 8.08 11.04 7.15
CA GLN A 74 8.22 11.78 5.91
C GLN A 74 8.61 13.25 6.11
N GLY A 75 8.95 13.65 7.33
CA GLY A 75 9.49 14.99 7.55
C GLY A 75 10.76 15.20 6.74
N LEU A 76 10.88 16.37 6.12
CA LEU A 76 12.05 16.76 5.33
C LEU A 76 13.14 17.33 6.22
N ALA A 77 14.28 16.65 6.25
CA ALA A 77 15.49 17.10 6.91
C ALA A 77 16.47 17.72 5.90
N TYR A 78 17.01 18.90 6.22
CA TYR A 78 18.03 19.52 5.39
C TYR A 78 19.40 18.88 5.59
N ASN A 79 20.01 18.42 4.50
CA ASN A 79 21.35 17.87 4.49
C ASN A 79 22.38 18.94 4.09
N LEU A 80 23.15 19.41 5.08
CA LEU A 80 24.18 20.44 4.90
C LEU A 80 25.30 20.07 3.91
N LYS A 81 25.56 18.78 3.68
CA LYS A 81 26.66 18.34 2.79
C LYS A 81 26.24 18.34 1.33
N THR A 82 25.00 17.94 1.04
CA THR A 82 24.47 17.86 -0.33
C THR A 82 23.66 19.10 -0.70
N ALA A 83 23.31 19.95 0.27
CA ALA A 83 22.39 21.06 0.09
C ALA A 83 21.02 20.62 -0.50
N LYS A 84 20.54 19.45 -0.08
CA LYS A 84 19.23 18.88 -0.44
C LYS A 84 18.37 18.66 0.81
N TYR A 85 17.05 18.65 0.64
CA TYR A 85 16.11 18.15 1.63
C TYR A 85 15.88 16.65 1.42
N THR A 86 15.79 15.87 2.49
CA THR A 86 15.64 14.41 2.42
C THR A 86 14.62 13.93 3.43
N THR A 87 13.79 12.95 3.05
CA THR A 87 12.86 12.31 4.00
C THR A 87 13.63 11.56 5.10
N MET A 88 13.13 11.59 6.35
CA MET A 88 13.88 11.13 7.52
C MET A 88 13.91 9.61 7.70
N ASN A 89 12.75 8.97 7.86
CA ASN A 89 12.63 7.52 8.05
C ASN A 89 11.69 6.94 7.00
N SER A 90 12.26 6.49 5.89
CA SER A 90 11.51 5.81 4.85
C SER A 90 12.42 4.86 4.09
N ASN A 91 11.86 3.74 3.66
CA ASN A 91 12.45 2.92 2.61
C ASN A 91 12.31 3.57 1.22
N TYR A 92 11.36 4.49 1.07
CA TYR A 92 11.15 5.34 -0.09
C TYR A 92 11.72 6.74 0.19
N ARG A 93 13.03 6.89 -0.01
CA ARG A 93 13.75 8.12 0.33
C ARG A 93 13.74 9.09 -0.83
N VAL A 94 13.14 10.26 -0.62
CA VAL A 94 13.14 11.34 -1.61
C VAL A 94 14.17 12.39 -1.23
N GLU A 95 15.05 12.76 -2.16
CA GLU A 95 15.95 13.90 -2.05
C GLU A 95 15.51 15.02 -3.00
N LEU A 96 15.20 16.17 -2.42
CA LEU A 96 14.72 17.35 -3.13
C LEU A 96 15.83 18.43 -3.18
N PRO A 97 16.13 19.00 -4.35
CA PRO A 97 17.19 19.99 -4.50
C PRO A 97 16.82 21.33 -3.85
N THR A 98 17.82 22.13 -3.45
CA THR A 98 17.59 23.55 -3.10
C THR A 98 18.11 24.47 -4.19
N THR A 99 17.76 25.77 -4.14
CA THR A 99 18.27 26.75 -5.13
C THR A 99 19.79 26.89 -5.12
N SER A 100 20.44 26.40 -4.05
CA SER A 100 21.89 26.35 -3.91
C SER A 100 22.51 25.01 -4.32
N SER A 101 21.71 24.04 -4.76
CA SER A 101 22.20 22.73 -5.15
C SER A 101 23.04 22.80 -6.42
N VAL A 102 24.12 22.02 -6.47
CA VAL A 102 24.93 21.82 -7.70
C VAL A 102 24.24 20.84 -8.66
N ASP A 103 23.29 20.06 -8.13
CA ASP A 103 22.50 19.07 -8.85
C ASP A 103 21.00 19.35 -8.63
N ASN A 104 20.30 19.72 -9.70
CA ASN A 104 18.88 20.11 -9.66
C ASN A 104 17.92 18.91 -9.77
N MET A 105 18.43 17.67 -9.74
CA MET A 105 17.59 16.49 -9.87
C MET A 105 16.92 16.13 -8.53
N VAL A 106 15.66 15.71 -8.65
CA VAL A 106 14.93 15.03 -7.57
C VAL A 106 15.30 13.56 -7.61
N ARG A 107 15.85 13.05 -6.52
CA ARG A 107 16.21 11.63 -6.41
C ARG A 107 15.14 10.89 -5.63
N VAL A 108 14.70 9.75 -6.15
CA VAL A 108 13.88 8.80 -5.43
C VAL A 108 14.71 7.54 -5.25
N ASN A 109 14.86 7.07 -4.01
CA ASN A 109 15.54 5.82 -3.71
C ASN A 109 14.57 4.83 -3.06
N TYR A 110 14.70 3.57 -3.43
CA TYR A 110 14.08 2.45 -2.75
C TYR A 110 15.15 1.57 -2.10
N TYR A 111 15.14 1.56 -0.76
CA TYR A 111 16.11 0.91 0.13
C TYR A 111 17.58 0.95 -0.33
N ASP A 112 18.16 2.10 -0.66
CA ASP A 112 19.58 2.25 -1.10
C ASP A 112 20.06 1.32 -2.25
N LEU A 113 19.22 0.42 -2.78
CA LEU A 113 19.52 -0.52 -3.85
C LEU A 113 19.18 0.08 -5.20
N TYR A 114 18.03 0.74 -5.28
CA TYR A 114 17.52 1.30 -6.52
C TYR A 114 17.28 2.78 -6.36
N SER A 115 17.60 3.52 -7.41
CA SER A 115 17.35 4.94 -7.47
C SER A 115 16.92 5.35 -8.87
N ILE A 116 16.04 6.33 -8.93
CA ILE A 116 15.81 7.12 -10.13
C ILE A 116 16.10 8.58 -9.82
N ASP A 117 16.72 9.27 -10.77
CA ASP A 117 16.90 10.71 -10.74
C ASP A 117 15.94 11.33 -11.75
N ILE A 118 15.18 12.34 -11.32
CA ILE A 118 14.18 13.01 -12.14
C ILE A 118 14.56 14.47 -12.32
N ASP A 119 14.71 14.87 -13.58
CA ASP A 119 15.01 16.22 -14.00
C ASP A 119 13.77 16.89 -14.60
N TYR A 120 13.06 17.64 -13.76
CA TYR A 120 11.92 18.48 -14.17
C TYR A 120 12.34 19.87 -14.67
N PHE A 121 13.60 20.24 -14.47
CA PHE A 121 14.07 21.60 -14.72
C PHE A 121 14.80 21.69 -16.06
N GLY A 122 15.47 20.61 -16.49
CA GLY A 122 16.35 20.59 -17.64
C GLY A 122 17.41 21.69 -17.52
N ASP A 123 17.58 22.48 -18.58
CA ASP A 123 18.49 23.63 -18.59
C ASP A 123 17.97 24.87 -17.82
N LYS A 124 16.79 24.81 -17.20
CA LYS A 124 16.16 25.95 -16.52
C LYS A 124 16.71 26.12 -15.10
N SER A 125 16.86 27.37 -14.65
CA SER A 125 17.28 27.68 -13.28
C SER A 125 16.11 27.77 -12.31
N MET A 126 16.35 27.29 -11.09
CA MET A 126 15.43 27.35 -9.96
C MET A 126 15.63 28.64 -9.18
N ASP A 127 14.60 29.48 -9.08
CA ASP A 127 14.74 30.82 -8.50
C ASP A 127 14.57 30.82 -6.98
N GLU A 128 13.57 30.08 -6.51
CA GLU A 128 13.22 29.99 -5.08
C GLU A 128 12.79 28.57 -4.72
N SER A 129 13.17 28.11 -3.53
CA SER A 129 12.72 26.85 -2.93
C SER A 129 12.12 27.13 -1.56
N HIS A 130 10.88 26.70 -1.33
CA HIS A 130 10.18 26.85 -0.06
C HIS A 130 9.75 25.49 0.48
N ILE A 131 10.02 25.24 1.76
CA ILE A 131 9.54 24.06 2.51
C ILE A 131 8.38 24.46 3.39
N SER A 132 7.38 23.60 3.48
CA SER A 132 6.18 23.87 4.29
C SER A 132 6.48 24.06 5.78
N GLU A 133 6.04 25.18 6.35
CA GLU A 133 6.34 25.53 7.74
C GLU A 133 5.53 24.72 8.77
N GLU A 134 4.34 24.24 8.40
CA GLU A 134 3.46 23.54 9.34
C GLU A 134 3.87 22.08 9.58
N ASN A 135 4.51 21.40 8.61
CA ASN A 135 4.88 19.98 8.74
C ASN A 135 6.21 19.57 8.05
N ASN A 136 6.88 20.45 7.29
CA ASN A 136 8.07 20.12 6.45
C ASN A 136 7.85 18.91 5.52
N VAL A 137 6.70 18.79 4.89
CA VAL A 137 6.33 17.61 4.08
C VAL A 137 6.28 17.87 2.58
N TYR A 138 6.43 19.13 2.14
CA TYR A 138 6.49 19.44 0.71
C TYR A 138 7.52 20.53 0.43
N ALA A 139 8.04 20.51 -0.80
CA ALA A 139 8.90 21.55 -1.34
C ALA A 139 8.25 22.18 -2.57
N THR A 140 8.35 23.50 -2.68
CA THR A 140 7.82 24.22 -3.84
C THR A 140 8.90 25.06 -4.50
N TYR A 141 8.91 25.04 -5.82
CA TYR A 141 9.93 25.63 -6.67
C TYR A 141 9.31 26.58 -7.67
N GLN A 142 9.86 27.79 -7.75
CA GLN A 142 9.53 28.74 -8.80
C GLN A 142 10.53 28.60 -9.95
N ASN A 143 9.99 28.54 -11.17
CA ASN A 143 10.78 28.51 -12.40
C ASN A 143 10.56 29.82 -13.19
N ASN A 144 11.59 30.28 -13.88
CA ASN A 144 11.64 31.50 -14.69
C ASN A 144 10.63 31.56 -15.87
N LEU A 145 9.75 30.57 -16.07
CA LEU A 145 8.90 30.42 -17.27
C LEU A 145 7.42 30.09 -16.96
N ASP A 146 6.80 30.83 -16.03
CA ASP A 146 5.33 30.88 -15.81
C ASP A 146 4.68 29.65 -15.15
N GLY A 147 5.41 28.91 -14.30
CA GLY A 147 4.85 27.79 -13.53
C GLY A 147 5.52 27.58 -12.18
N GLN A 148 4.78 26.98 -11.26
CA GLN A 148 5.27 26.57 -9.94
C GLN A 148 5.24 25.04 -9.87
N LEU A 149 6.34 24.43 -9.48
CA LEU A 149 6.45 22.98 -9.30
C LEU A 149 6.47 22.66 -7.82
N ARG A 150 5.56 21.81 -7.36
CA ARG A 150 5.50 21.34 -5.97
C ARG A 150 5.79 19.85 -5.93
N PHE A 151 6.59 19.43 -4.96
CA PHE A 151 6.84 18.02 -4.66
C PHE A 151 6.34 17.68 -3.28
N ILE A 152 5.61 16.59 -3.17
CA ILE A 152 5.05 16.08 -1.92
C ILE A 152 5.52 14.61 -1.77
N PRO A 153 6.61 14.36 -1.04
CA PRO A 153 7.00 13.01 -0.68
C PRO A 153 5.99 12.37 0.28
N GLN A 154 5.68 11.10 0.03
CA GLN A 154 4.80 10.26 0.83
C GLN A 154 5.46 8.90 1.10
N ASN A 155 4.72 8.04 1.79
CA ASN A 155 5.17 6.74 2.29
C ASN A 155 5.69 5.82 1.19
N SER A 156 4.98 5.74 0.06
CA SER A 156 5.36 4.90 -1.09
C SER A 156 5.41 5.70 -2.39
N LYS A 157 5.25 7.03 -2.35
CA LYS A 157 5.03 7.86 -3.54
C LYS A 157 5.75 9.20 -3.44
N LEU A 158 6.10 9.75 -4.60
CA LEU A 158 6.49 11.13 -4.78
C LEU A 158 5.49 11.78 -5.73
N ASN A 159 4.68 12.69 -5.21
CA ASN A 159 3.84 13.54 -6.04
C ASN A 159 4.61 14.74 -6.55
N ALA A 160 4.41 15.03 -7.84
CA ALA A 160 4.83 16.24 -8.51
C ALA A 160 3.59 16.97 -9.04
N THR A 161 3.42 18.21 -8.62
CA THR A 161 2.32 19.08 -9.05
C THR A 161 2.88 20.27 -9.82
N TYR A 162 2.53 20.37 -11.10
CA TYR A 162 2.84 21.53 -11.92
C TYR A 162 1.64 22.48 -11.97
N LEU A 163 1.83 23.72 -11.54
CA LEU A 163 0.77 24.73 -11.47
C LEU A 163 0.77 25.63 -12.70
N PHE A 164 -0.29 25.54 -13.50
CA PHE A 164 -0.64 26.49 -14.53
C PHE A 164 -1.33 27.69 -13.91
N THR A 165 -0.79 28.89 -14.11
CA THR A 165 -1.30 30.12 -13.48
C THR A 165 -2.24 30.90 -14.39
N SER A 166 -2.32 30.56 -15.68
CA SER A 166 -3.22 31.21 -16.63
C SER A 166 -3.59 30.32 -17.82
N PRO A 167 -4.66 30.66 -18.56
CA PRO A 167 -5.01 30.00 -19.83
C PRO A 167 -3.94 30.08 -20.91
N LYS A 168 -2.89 30.89 -20.75
CA LYS A 168 -1.80 31.02 -21.74
C LYS A 168 -0.58 30.16 -21.42
N SER A 169 -0.64 29.36 -20.35
CA SER A 169 0.47 28.53 -19.92
C SER A 169 0.84 27.49 -21.00
N SER A 170 2.09 27.04 -21.05
CA SER A 170 2.47 25.92 -21.94
C SER A 170 1.56 24.72 -21.70
N ARG A 171 1.09 24.06 -22.76
CA ARG A 171 0.30 22.81 -22.64
C ARG A 171 1.14 21.55 -22.76
N GLN A 172 2.44 21.73 -22.75
CA GLN A 172 3.40 20.65 -22.72
C GLN A 172 4.28 20.79 -21.48
N VAL A 173 4.42 19.69 -20.75
CA VAL A 173 5.31 19.55 -19.59
C VAL A 173 6.23 18.37 -19.86
N ASN A 174 7.55 18.62 -19.85
CA ASN A 174 8.55 17.59 -20.11
C ASN A 174 9.44 17.40 -18.88
N PHE A 175 9.84 16.16 -18.63
CA PHE A 175 10.84 15.81 -17.63
C PHE A 175 11.63 14.58 -18.10
N THR A 176 12.84 14.40 -17.56
CA THR A 176 13.70 13.25 -17.88
C THR A 176 13.92 12.40 -16.64
N ILE A 177 13.79 11.09 -16.77
CA ILE A 177 14.15 10.12 -15.74
C ILE A 177 15.46 9.42 -16.13
N TYR A 178 16.40 9.41 -15.19
CA TYR A 178 17.66 8.66 -15.27
C TYR A 178 17.60 7.48 -14.31
N SER A 179 17.93 6.29 -14.81
CA SER A 179 18.08 5.08 -14.03
C SER A 179 19.32 4.30 -14.48
N VAL A 180 20.08 3.76 -13.54
CA VAL A 180 21.32 3.02 -13.86
C VAL A 180 21.04 1.52 -14.04
N ASP A 181 20.15 0.96 -13.22
CA ASP A 181 19.94 -0.50 -13.13
C ASP A 181 18.48 -0.92 -13.39
N LEU A 182 17.65 0.00 -13.88
CA LEU A 182 16.25 -0.29 -14.23
C LEU A 182 15.97 -0.06 -15.72
N SER A 183 15.14 -0.94 -16.26
CA SER A 183 14.58 -0.84 -17.61
C SER A 183 13.12 -0.40 -17.53
N LEU A 184 12.67 0.40 -18.50
CA LEU A 184 11.27 0.80 -18.58
C LEU A 184 10.43 -0.26 -19.32
N LYS A 185 9.25 -0.56 -18.79
CA LYS A 185 8.23 -1.38 -19.44
C LYS A 185 6.89 -0.67 -19.39
N GLU A 186 6.16 -0.72 -20.49
CA GLU A 186 4.80 -0.23 -20.60
C GLU A 186 3.84 -1.43 -20.54
N ILE A 187 2.89 -1.38 -19.63
CA ILE A 187 1.84 -2.39 -19.46
C ILE A 187 0.54 -1.63 -19.21
N GLU A 188 -0.45 -1.80 -20.11
CA GLU A 188 -1.78 -1.16 -19.98
C GLU A 188 -1.68 0.35 -19.70
N ASP A 189 -0.90 1.06 -20.53
CA ASP A 189 -0.64 2.51 -20.45
C ASP A 189 0.08 2.99 -19.16
N THR A 190 0.49 2.06 -18.27
CA THR A 190 1.30 2.34 -17.09
C THR A 190 2.78 2.01 -17.35
N TYR A 191 3.67 2.91 -16.92
CA TYR A 191 5.12 2.76 -17.09
C TYR A 191 5.79 2.26 -15.81
N TYR A 192 6.40 1.08 -15.87
CA TYR A 192 7.10 0.39 -14.79
C TYR A 192 8.62 0.41 -15.01
N PHE A 193 9.37 0.85 -14.01
CA PHE A 193 10.82 0.70 -13.94
C PHE A 193 11.15 -0.64 -13.28
N VAL A 194 11.55 -1.61 -14.09
CA VAL A 194 11.82 -2.98 -13.66
C VAL A 194 13.31 -3.27 -13.59
N ASP A 195 13.71 -4.06 -12.60
CA ASP A 195 15.09 -4.53 -12.47
C ASP A 195 15.40 -5.72 -13.41
N THR A 196 16.61 -6.27 -13.27
CA THR A 196 17.07 -7.42 -14.06
C THR A 196 16.29 -8.71 -13.81
N ALA A 197 15.58 -8.81 -12.68
CA ALA A 197 14.73 -9.92 -12.31
C ALA A 197 13.29 -9.78 -12.83
N ASN A 198 12.99 -8.71 -13.57
CA ASN A 198 11.63 -8.32 -13.97
C ASN A 198 10.72 -7.96 -12.78
N VAL A 199 11.30 -7.40 -11.72
CA VAL A 199 10.55 -6.86 -10.58
C VAL A 199 10.34 -5.37 -10.83
N ALA A 200 9.09 -4.93 -10.87
CA ALA A 200 8.75 -3.51 -10.90
C ALA A 200 9.14 -2.85 -9.57
N ILE A 201 10.10 -1.93 -9.61
CA ILE A 201 10.55 -1.20 -8.44
C ILE A 201 9.79 0.11 -8.32
N PHE A 202 9.68 0.86 -9.42
CA PHE A 202 8.92 2.10 -9.49
C PHE A 202 7.89 2.02 -10.61
N GLN A 203 6.80 2.77 -10.48
CA GLN A 203 5.83 3.02 -11.54
C GLN A 203 5.50 4.50 -11.59
N THR A 204 5.18 5.02 -12.77
CA THR A 204 4.57 6.36 -12.87
C THR A 204 3.10 6.27 -12.49
N SER A 205 2.57 7.31 -11.85
CA SER A 205 1.11 7.42 -11.68
C SER A 205 0.46 7.90 -12.97
N ASP A 206 -0.86 7.75 -13.04
CA ASP A 206 -1.67 8.50 -14.00
C ASP A 206 -1.53 10.01 -13.75
N TYR A 207 -1.75 10.78 -14.82
CA TYR A 207 -1.68 12.23 -14.79
C TYR A 207 -3.05 12.84 -15.02
N TYR A 208 -3.39 13.85 -14.22
CA TYR A 208 -4.66 14.56 -14.36
C TYR A 208 -4.54 16.04 -14.02
N LEU A 209 -5.50 16.82 -14.49
CA LEU A 209 -5.65 18.25 -14.20
C LEU A 209 -6.70 18.44 -13.10
N LEU A 210 -6.43 19.32 -12.15
CA LEU A 210 -7.36 19.75 -11.10
C LEU A 210 -7.37 21.28 -11.01
N ASP A 211 -8.51 21.91 -11.25
CA ASP A 211 -8.65 23.36 -11.09
C ASP A 211 -8.96 23.78 -9.64
N SER A 212 -8.92 25.08 -9.36
CA SER A 212 -9.17 25.62 -8.01
C SER A 212 -10.66 25.58 -7.58
N ALA A 213 -11.57 25.23 -8.48
CA ALA A 213 -12.98 24.98 -8.15
C ALA A 213 -13.26 23.50 -7.83
N GLY A 214 -12.32 22.61 -8.15
CA GLY A 214 -12.44 21.16 -7.97
C GLY A 214 -12.87 20.41 -9.24
N ASN A 215 -12.82 21.04 -10.40
CA ASN A 215 -13.05 20.37 -11.69
C ASN A 215 -11.81 19.57 -12.10
N VAL A 216 -12.02 18.40 -12.72
CA VAL A 216 -10.95 17.46 -13.08
C VAL A 216 -10.98 17.15 -14.58
N SER A 217 -9.80 16.97 -15.21
CA SER A 217 -9.66 16.35 -16.54
C SER A 217 -8.54 15.29 -16.51
N PHE A 218 -8.85 14.09 -17.00
CA PHE A 218 -7.91 12.96 -17.11
C PHE A 218 -7.25 12.87 -18.49
N LYS A 219 -7.54 13.83 -19.36
CA LYS A 219 -7.01 13.82 -20.72
C LYS A 219 -5.62 14.43 -20.73
N VAL A 220 -4.66 13.61 -20.31
CA VAL A 220 -3.22 13.91 -20.38
C VAL A 220 -2.57 12.83 -21.23
N ASP A 221 -2.12 13.20 -22.42
CA ASP A 221 -1.42 12.29 -23.30
C ASP A 221 0.06 12.19 -22.86
N VAL A 222 0.54 10.97 -22.62
CA VAL A 222 1.91 10.69 -22.17
C VAL A 222 2.69 10.03 -23.30
N GLU A 223 3.71 10.72 -23.80
CA GLU A 223 4.68 10.15 -24.75
C GLU A 223 6.03 9.93 -24.06
N VAL A 224 6.60 8.74 -24.22
CA VAL A 224 7.90 8.38 -23.65
C VAL A 224 8.93 8.04 -24.73
N HIS A 225 10.10 8.66 -24.66
CA HIS A 225 11.23 8.39 -25.54
C HIS A 225 12.40 7.77 -24.76
N ASP A 226 12.74 6.51 -25.07
CA ASP A 226 13.96 5.87 -24.58
C ASP A 226 15.18 6.39 -25.36
N LEU A 227 16.01 7.19 -24.68
CA LEU A 227 17.24 7.76 -25.23
C LEU A 227 18.44 6.80 -25.10
N GLY A 228 18.23 5.64 -24.51
CA GLY A 228 19.22 4.61 -24.23
C GLY A 228 20.04 4.88 -22.97
N LYS A 229 20.66 3.82 -22.45
CA LYS A 229 21.48 3.84 -21.21
C LYS A 229 20.69 4.30 -19.97
N GLY A 230 19.41 3.91 -19.91
CA GLY A 230 18.53 4.21 -18.78
C GLY A 230 18.12 5.67 -18.68
N ILE A 231 18.00 6.35 -19.83
CA ILE A 231 17.53 7.73 -19.90
C ILE A 231 16.21 7.75 -20.65
N TYR A 232 15.15 8.23 -20.00
CA TYR A 232 13.78 8.24 -20.52
C TYR A 232 13.22 9.65 -20.47
N GLU A 233 12.85 10.21 -21.62
CA GLU A 233 12.21 11.53 -21.71
C GLU A 233 10.69 11.35 -21.75
N PHE A 234 10.00 11.99 -20.81
CA PHE A 234 8.54 12.01 -20.73
C PHE A 234 8.04 13.37 -21.25
N SER A 235 7.08 13.31 -22.16
CA SER A 235 6.37 14.47 -22.71
C SER A 235 4.88 14.36 -22.41
N LEU A 236 4.39 15.22 -21.51
CA LEU A 236 2.98 15.29 -21.13
C LEU A 236 2.29 16.39 -21.93
N THR A 237 1.23 16.04 -22.67
CA THR A 237 0.36 17.01 -23.36
C THR A 237 -0.98 17.09 -22.64
N VAL A 238 -1.30 18.26 -22.11
CA VAL A 238 -2.49 18.46 -21.28
C VAL A 238 -3.71 18.94 -22.09
N ASP A 239 -4.90 18.70 -21.56
CA ASP A 239 -6.18 19.00 -22.24
C ASP A 239 -6.40 20.49 -22.53
N ASP A 240 -6.14 20.90 -23.77
CA ASP A 240 -6.38 22.26 -24.26
C ASP A 240 -7.83 22.71 -24.06
N GLU A 241 -8.80 21.81 -24.28
CA GLU A 241 -10.23 22.15 -24.16
C GLU A 241 -10.60 22.47 -22.72
N PHE A 242 -10.05 21.71 -21.76
CA PHE A 242 -10.22 21.99 -20.34
C PHE A 242 -9.60 23.34 -19.99
N LEU A 243 -8.32 23.58 -20.35
CA LEU A 243 -7.65 24.83 -19.97
C LEU A 243 -8.27 26.09 -20.57
N ASP A 244 -8.92 26.00 -21.73
CA ASP A 244 -9.56 27.12 -22.42
C ASP A 244 -11.05 27.31 -22.05
N ASP A 245 -11.65 26.42 -21.25
CA ASP A 245 -13.05 26.54 -20.82
C ASP A 245 -13.24 27.75 -19.87
N GLU A 246 -14.27 28.54 -20.16
CA GLU A 246 -14.59 29.78 -19.45
C GLU A 246 -15.03 29.59 -17.98
N ASN A 247 -15.32 28.36 -17.56
CA ASN A 247 -15.67 27.99 -16.19
C ASN A 247 -14.47 27.53 -15.36
N ILE A 248 -13.30 27.31 -15.97
CA ILE A 248 -12.12 26.84 -15.25
C ILE A 248 -11.50 27.93 -14.40
N VAL A 249 -11.23 27.58 -13.14
CA VAL A 249 -10.71 28.50 -12.13
C VAL A 249 -9.23 28.22 -11.90
N TYR A 250 -8.40 29.16 -12.34
CA TYR A 250 -6.95 29.11 -12.14
C TYR A 250 -6.55 29.46 -10.69
N PRO A 251 -5.44 28.91 -10.18
CA PRO A 251 -4.52 27.99 -10.85
C PRO A 251 -5.09 26.59 -11.11
N VAL A 252 -4.60 25.95 -12.17
CA VAL A 252 -4.86 24.54 -12.51
C VAL A 252 -3.61 23.74 -12.20
N SER A 253 -3.78 22.60 -11.55
CA SER A 253 -2.72 21.69 -11.13
C SER A 253 -2.68 20.49 -12.06
N LEU A 254 -1.56 20.25 -12.74
CA LEU A 254 -1.23 18.93 -13.29
C LEU A 254 -0.60 18.11 -12.18
N ILE A 255 -1.25 17.01 -11.80
CA ILE A 255 -0.83 16.13 -10.72
C ILE A 255 -0.42 14.79 -11.33
N GLY A 256 0.71 14.27 -10.86
CA GLY A 256 1.18 12.92 -11.13
C GLY A 256 2.46 12.67 -10.34
N GLY A 257 3.18 11.58 -10.62
CA GLY A 257 4.33 11.25 -9.80
C GLY A 257 4.95 9.90 -10.10
N VAL A 258 5.74 9.44 -9.12
CA VAL A 258 6.32 8.11 -9.11
C VAL A 258 5.93 7.42 -7.82
N THR A 259 5.51 6.17 -7.92
CA THR A 259 5.14 5.31 -6.79
C THR A 259 6.06 4.09 -6.78
N TYR A 260 6.36 3.56 -5.60
CA TYR A 260 6.90 2.22 -5.42
C TYR A 260 5.88 1.19 -5.94
N SER A 261 6.31 0.22 -6.76
CA SER A 261 5.37 -0.63 -7.51
C SER A 261 5.01 -1.95 -6.81
N LEU A 262 5.79 -2.39 -5.83
CA LEU A 262 5.52 -3.61 -5.05
C LEU A 262 4.67 -3.35 -3.79
N VAL A 263 3.85 -2.29 -3.80
CA VAL A 263 2.88 -2.06 -2.73
C VAL A 263 1.97 -3.27 -2.67
N SER A 264 1.82 -3.84 -1.48
CA SER A 264 0.88 -4.93 -1.22
C SER A 264 -0.54 -4.40 -1.48
N GLN A 265 -1.11 -4.69 -2.65
CA GLN A 265 -2.50 -4.39 -3.01
C GLN A 265 -3.51 -5.31 -2.29
N ASN A 266 -3.30 -5.58 -0.99
CA ASN A 266 -4.46 -5.79 -0.14
C ASN A 266 -4.94 -4.41 0.24
N ASP A 267 -5.57 -3.75 -0.74
CA ASP A 267 -6.22 -2.47 -0.58
C ASP A 267 -7.30 -2.66 0.49
N VAL A 268 -6.92 -2.35 1.71
CA VAL A 268 -7.75 -2.53 2.91
C VAL A 268 -9.02 -1.69 2.80
N ILE A 269 -8.92 -0.61 2.03
CA ILE A 269 -10.03 0.14 1.48
C ILE A 269 -9.78 0.14 -0.03
N ARG A 270 -10.83 -0.13 -0.81
CA ARG A 270 -10.94 0.12 -2.25
C ARG A 270 -12.00 1.17 -2.52
N ASP A 271 -11.80 2.09 -3.47
CA ASP A 271 -12.78 3.14 -3.75
C ASP A 271 -12.88 3.54 -5.22
N LYS A 272 -14.03 4.12 -5.58
CA LYS A 272 -14.23 4.73 -6.90
C LYS A 272 -15.38 5.72 -6.88
N THR A 273 -15.29 6.72 -7.74
CA THR A 273 -16.41 7.64 -8.02
C THR A 273 -17.13 7.21 -9.29
N ILE A 274 -18.45 7.07 -9.21
CA ILE A 274 -19.30 6.68 -10.32
C ILE A 274 -20.18 7.86 -10.75
N VAL A 275 -20.26 8.10 -12.05
CA VAL A 275 -21.21 9.04 -12.63
C VAL A 275 -22.40 8.27 -13.19
N LYS A 276 -23.58 8.52 -12.63
CA LYS A 276 -24.82 7.84 -13.03
C LYS A 276 -25.12 8.03 -14.53
N ASP A 277 -25.62 6.97 -15.15
CA ASP A 277 -26.00 6.89 -16.56
C ASP A 277 -24.81 7.07 -17.53
N THR A 278 -23.60 6.78 -17.06
CA THR A 278 -22.36 6.76 -17.87
C THR A 278 -21.56 5.48 -17.61
N TYR A 279 -20.66 5.13 -18.52
CA TYR A 279 -19.67 4.07 -18.29
C TYR A 279 -18.43 4.60 -17.55
N GLU A 280 -18.45 5.88 -17.15
CA GLU A 280 -17.31 6.55 -16.54
C GLU A 280 -17.29 6.23 -15.03
N GLY A 281 -16.32 5.41 -14.64
CA GLY A 281 -15.83 5.31 -13.28
C GLY A 281 -14.50 6.06 -13.20
N TYR A 282 -14.34 6.86 -12.15
CA TYR A 282 -13.12 7.63 -11.93
C TYR A 282 -12.46 7.13 -10.65
N ASP A 283 -11.22 6.69 -10.82
CA ASP A 283 -10.29 6.39 -9.74
C ASP A 283 -9.44 7.64 -9.51
N THR A 284 -9.64 8.32 -8.37
CA THR A 284 -9.06 9.66 -8.15
C THR A 284 -8.74 9.86 -6.69
N ASP A 285 -7.82 10.76 -6.37
CA ASP A 285 -7.55 11.25 -5.01
C ASP A 285 -8.76 11.85 -4.26
N ILE A 286 -9.92 12.00 -4.92
CA ILE A 286 -11.10 12.63 -4.33
C ILE A 286 -12.36 11.83 -4.63
N LEU A 287 -12.96 11.27 -3.58
CA LEU A 287 -14.34 10.79 -3.64
C LEU A 287 -15.30 11.96 -3.84
N THR A 288 -15.98 11.99 -4.98
CA THR A 288 -16.87 13.11 -5.33
C THR A 288 -18.33 12.70 -5.22
N VAL A 289 -19.02 13.27 -4.22
CA VAL A 289 -20.45 13.10 -4.04
C VAL A 289 -21.16 14.38 -4.46
N ALA A 290 -21.81 14.34 -5.62
CA ALA A 290 -22.37 15.55 -6.21
C ALA A 290 -23.74 15.31 -6.84
N LYS A 291 -24.55 16.36 -6.75
CA LYS A 291 -25.78 16.49 -7.53
C LYS A 291 -25.70 17.82 -8.28
N GLN A 292 -25.33 17.76 -9.56
CA GLN A 292 -25.04 18.93 -10.38
C GLN A 292 -25.96 19.01 -11.60
N THR A 293 -26.12 20.21 -12.14
CA THR A 293 -26.67 20.41 -13.48
C THR A 293 -25.52 20.91 -14.34
N TYR A 294 -24.93 20.05 -15.17
CA TYR A 294 -23.75 20.41 -15.98
C TYR A 294 -23.95 20.01 -17.46
N TYR A 295 -23.22 20.67 -18.35
CA TYR A 295 -23.16 20.41 -19.79
C TYR A 295 -22.19 19.26 -20.06
N PRO A 296 -22.57 18.19 -20.78
CA PRO A 296 -21.61 17.15 -21.11
C PRO A 296 -20.49 17.70 -21.99
N PHE A 297 -19.29 17.22 -21.72
CA PHE A 297 -18.17 17.18 -22.64
C PHE A 297 -18.67 16.79 -24.06
N GLN A 298 -18.26 17.56 -25.06
CA GLN A 298 -18.51 17.42 -26.52
C GLN A 298 -19.83 17.94 -27.12
N ASN A 299 -19.71 19.07 -27.85
CA ASN A 299 -20.23 19.38 -29.19
C ASN A 299 -21.67 19.01 -29.62
N THR A 300 -22.57 18.68 -28.71
CA THR A 300 -23.99 18.40 -29.04
C THR A 300 -24.89 19.26 -28.15
N PRO A 301 -25.83 20.05 -28.71
CA PRO A 301 -26.78 20.80 -27.89
C PRO A 301 -27.78 19.81 -27.30
N VAL A 302 -27.52 19.35 -26.08
CA VAL A 302 -28.40 18.44 -25.34
C VAL A 302 -28.78 19.07 -24.01
N TYR A 303 -30.08 18.98 -23.74
CA TYR A 303 -30.80 19.48 -22.57
C TYR A 303 -30.07 19.26 -21.25
N LEU A 304 -30.18 20.24 -20.34
CA LEU A 304 -29.78 20.19 -18.92
C LEU A 304 -30.16 18.84 -18.29
N SER A 305 -29.25 17.85 -18.30
CA SER A 305 -29.38 16.63 -17.53
C SER A 305 -28.72 16.86 -16.17
N GLU A 306 -29.48 16.54 -15.12
CA GLU A 306 -28.98 16.52 -13.76
C GLU A 306 -28.04 15.31 -13.63
N TYR A 307 -26.75 15.55 -13.39
CA TYR A 307 -25.76 14.49 -13.16
C TYR A 307 -25.68 14.18 -11.66
N HIS A 308 -25.63 12.90 -11.36
CA HIS A 308 -25.52 12.37 -10.01
C HIS A 308 -24.21 11.57 -9.94
N SER A 309 -23.27 12.05 -9.13
CA SER A 309 -22.10 11.25 -8.76
C SER A 309 -22.26 10.71 -7.34
N TYR A 310 -21.84 9.47 -7.16
CA TYR A 310 -21.78 8.79 -5.87
C TYR A 310 -20.46 8.03 -5.80
N SER A 311 -20.02 7.75 -4.58
CA SER A 311 -18.75 7.07 -4.35
C SER A 311 -19.00 5.70 -3.75
N ILE A 312 -18.27 4.71 -4.21
CA ILE A 312 -18.28 3.35 -3.70
C ILE A 312 -17.01 3.14 -2.89
N LEU A 313 -17.13 2.49 -1.72
CA LEU A 313 -15.99 2.01 -0.95
C LEU A 313 -16.18 0.53 -0.65
N GLU A 314 -15.14 -0.27 -0.77
CA GLU A 314 -15.05 -1.65 -0.29
C GLU A 314 -14.05 -1.67 0.85
N LEU A 315 -14.46 -2.13 2.03
CA LEU A 315 -13.59 -2.28 3.19
C LEU A 315 -13.23 -3.75 3.34
N ASN A 316 -11.95 -4.10 3.34
CA ASN A 316 -11.48 -5.46 3.52
C ASN A 316 -10.97 -5.67 4.96
N PHE A 317 -11.49 -6.70 5.62
CA PHE A 317 -11.12 -7.13 6.96
C PHE A 317 -10.94 -8.66 7.01
N ASP A 318 -10.30 -9.24 5.98
CA ASP A 318 -10.00 -10.67 5.81
C ASP A 318 -9.35 -11.33 7.03
N GLU A 319 -8.70 -10.56 7.89
CA GLU A 319 -7.98 -11.04 9.07
C GLU A 319 -8.87 -11.24 10.30
N LEU A 320 -10.13 -10.81 10.23
CA LEU A 320 -11.13 -10.97 11.28
C LEU A 320 -12.09 -12.13 10.96
N THR A 321 -11.52 -13.29 10.63
CA THR A 321 -12.27 -14.53 10.40
C THR A 321 -12.17 -15.46 11.60
N GLY A 322 -13.29 -16.09 11.98
CA GLY A 322 -13.29 -17.10 13.04
C GLY A 322 -14.59 -17.12 13.83
N SER A 323 -15.05 -18.32 14.21
CA SER A 323 -16.36 -18.54 14.81
C SER A 323 -16.55 -17.94 16.22
N ASN A 324 -15.49 -17.44 16.84
CA ASN A 324 -15.49 -16.90 18.20
C ASN A 324 -15.30 -15.38 18.25
N ILE A 325 -15.15 -14.72 17.11
CA ILE A 325 -14.94 -13.28 17.05
C ILE A 325 -16.24 -12.58 17.41
N THR A 326 -16.15 -11.61 18.31
CA THR A 326 -17.25 -10.70 18.63
C THR A 326 -16.83 -9.29 18.32
N ILE A 327 -17.59 -8.61 17.47
CA ILE A 327 -17.40 -7.20 17.14
C ILE A 327 -18.00 -6.36 18.27
N LEU A 328 -17.22 -5.41 18.80
CA LEU A 328 -17.62 -4.55 19.92
C LEU A 328 -17.88 -3.11 19.48
N ASP A 329 -17.10 -2.62 18.52
CA ASP A 329 -17.22 -1.28 17.94
C ASP A 329 -16.56 -1.28 16.57
N ALA A 330 -17.18 -0.67 15.57
CA ALA A 330 -16.52 -0.38 14.30
C ALA A 330 -16.84 1.04 13.80
N LYS A 331 -15.84 1.71 13.24
CA LYS A 331 -15.92 3.10 12.81
C LYS A 331 -15.17 3.34 11.51
N LEU A 332 -15.82 4.00 10.55
CA LEU A 332 -15.20 4.50 9.32
C LEU A 332 -14.96 6.01 9.44
N TYR A 333 -13.75 6.44 9.12
CA TYR A 333 -13.32 7.83 9.18
C TYR A 333 -13.03 8.34 7.77
N LEU A 334 -13.76 9.37 7.36
CA LEU A 334 -13.58 10.05 6.09
C LEU A 334 -13.20 11.51 6.32
N ASN A 335 -12.19 12.00 5.61
CA ASN A 335 -11.72 13.37 5.76
C ASN A 335 -12.26 14.25 4.64
N ARG A 336 -12.76 15.43 5.02
CA ARG A 336 -13.43 16.34 4.08
C ARG A 336 -12.41 17.29 3.44
N TYR A 337 -12.21 17.18 2.13
CA TYR A 337 -11.31 18.06 1.37
C TYR A 337 -11.94 19.41 1.05
N GLN A 338 -13.11 19.41 0.42
CA GLN A 338 -13.83 20.63 0.04
C GLN A 338 -15.34 20.43 0.13
N SER A 339 -16.06 21.40 0.66
CA SER A 339 -17.53 21.35 0.71
C SER A 339 -18.14 22.74 0.60
N ASN A 340 -19.13 22.86 -0.27
CA ASN A 340 -20.04 24.01 -0.33
C ASN A 340 -21.36 23.72 0.40
N VAL A 341 -21.44 22.64 1.19
CA VAL A 341 -22.69 22.14 1.77
C VAL A 341 -22.54 21.74 3.25
N ASN A 342 -23.50 22.18 4.07
CA ASN A 342 -23.72 21.68 5.45
C ASN A 342 -24.66 20.44 5.47
N SER A 343 -24.62 19.59 4.43
CA SER A 343 -25.58 18.49 4.28
C SER A 343 -25.13 17.21 4.96
N LYS A 344 -26.10 16.42 5.45
CA LYS A 344 -25.89 15.04 5.87
C LYS A 344 -25.48 14.20 4.66
N LEU A 345 -24.43 13.42 4.82
CA LEU A 345 -23.93 12.49 3.82
C LEU A 345 -24.39 11.08 4.21
N PRO A 346 -25.48 10.54 3.63
CA PRO A 346 -25.88 9.16 3.88
C PRO A 346 -24.83 8.19 3.36
N LEU A 347 -24.51 7.19 4.19
CA LEU A 347 -23.76 6.01 3.84
C LEU A 347 -24.75 4.84 3.78
N SER A 348 -24.64 4.00 2.77
CA SER A 348 -25.47 2.79 2.65
C SER A 348 -24.59 1.58 2.36
N GLU A 349 -24.90 0.44 2.97
CA GLU A 349 -24.34 -0.86 2.58
C GLU A 349 -24.94 -1.30 1.24
N ILE A 350 -24.14 -1.87 0.35
CA ILE A 350 -24.58 -2.53 -0.89
C ILE A 350 -24.60 -4.04 -0.67
N THR A 351 -25.75 -4.68 -0.90
CA THR A 351 -25.97 -6.09 -0.53
C THR A 351 -26.19 -7.03 -1.72
N SER A 352 -26.03 -6.56 -2.96
CA SER A 352 -26.38 -7.35 -4.14
C SER A 352 -25.49 -7.09 -5.37
N SER A 353 -24.19 -6.83 -5.17
CA SER A 353 -23.25 -6.55 -6.24
C SER A 353 -21.81 -6.76 -5.76
N ASP A 354 -20.89 -6.98 -6.70
CA ASP A 354 -19.45 -7.00 -6.44
C ASP A 354 -18.85 -5.63 -6.78
N PHE A 355 -17.80 -5.20 -6.07
CA PHE A 355 -17.18 -3.89 -6.27
C PHE A 355 -16.82 -3.64 -7.74
N ASP A 356 -16.09 -4.57 -8.38
CA ASP A 356 -15.62 -4.41 -9.77
C ASP A 356 -16.75 -4.29 -10.79
N SER A 357 -17.91 -4.87 -10.48
CA SER A 357 -19.07 -4.87 -11.38
C SER A 357 -19.86 -3.56 -11.38
N ILE A 358 -19.68 -2.70 -10.37
CA ILE A 358 -20.47 -1.47 -10.22
C ILE A 358 -19.99 -0.39 -11.19
N ASP A 359 -20.90 0.07 -12.03
CA ASP A 359 -20.73 1.18 -12.97
C ASP A 359 -21.91 2.18 -12.91
N GLY A 360 -21.89 3.22 -13.74
CA GLY A 360 -22.95 4.23 -13.75
C GLY A 360 -24.33 3.73 -14.20
N PHE A 361 -24.43 2.53 -14.78
CA PHE A 361 -25.68 1.89 -15.19
C PHE A 361 -26.17 0.81 -14.22
N SER A 362 -25.33 0.45 -13.24
CA SER A 362 -25.59 -0.63 -12.32
C SER A 362 -26.79 -0.35 -11.44
N SER A 363 -27.58 -1.39 -11.20
CA SER A 363 -28.70 -1.37 -10.27
C SER A 363 -28.46 -2.40 -9.17
N TYR A 364 -28.31 -1.93 -7.93
CA TYR A 364 -28.04 -2.77 -6.77
C TYR A 364 -28.92 -2.38 -5.59
N THR A 365 -29.08 -3.31 -4.66
CA THR A 365 -29.80 -3.10 -3.40
C THR A 365 -28.88 -2.42 -2.41
N LYS A 366 -29.41 -1.44 -1.67
CA LYS A 366 -28.66 -0.78 -0.60
C LYS A 366 -29.50 -0.55 0.64
N VAL A 367 -28.87 -0.64 1.80
CA VAL A 367 -29.48 -0.43 3.11
C VAL A 367 -28.80 0.75 3.77
N LEU A 368 -29.58 1.72 4.24
CA LEU A 368 -29.05 2.94 4.84
C LEU A 368 -28.40 2.63 6.19
N ILE A 369 -27.12 3.01 6.34
CA ILE A 369 -26.37 2.93 7.59
C ILE A 369 -26.69 4.15 8.46
N SER A 370 -26.47 4.01 9.76
CA SER A 370 -26.65 5.07 10.76
C SER A 370 -26.05 6.43 10.32
N GLN A 371 -26.65 7.53 10.79
CA GLN A 371 -26.24 8.88 10.38
C GLN A 371 -24.86 9.25 10.96
N PRO A 372 -23.99 9.93 10.20
CA PRO A 372 -22.63 10.22 10.65
C PRO A 372 -22.59 11.18 11.84
N THR A 373 -21.55 11.06 12.64
CA THR A 373 -21.10 12.13 13.53
C THR A 373 -20.19 13.06 12.71
N ILE A 374 -20.58 14.34 12.58
CA ILE A 374 -19.87 15.32 11.76
C ILE A 374 -19.12 16.30 12.67
N ASN A 375 -17.79 16.34 12.53
CA ASN A 375 -16.94 17.40 13.06
C ASN A 375 -16.52 18.35 11.92
N SER A 376 -15.80 19.44 12.21
CA SER A 376 -15.45 20.45 11.19
C SER A 376 -14.59 19.92 10.03
N GLU A 377 -13.85 18.83 10.24
CA GLU A 377 -12.87 18.30 9.27
C GLU A 377 -13.13 16.82 8.92
N ASN A 378 -13.70 16.03 9.83
CA ASN A 378 -13.87 14.58 9.67
C ASN A 378 -15.34 14.16 9.78
N ILE A 379 -15.71 13.17 8.97
CA ILE A 379 -17.00 12.49 8.97
C ILE A 379 -16.76 11.09 9.53
N VAL A 380 -17.45 10.74 10.61
CA VAL A 380 -17.32 9.42 11.25
C VAL A 380 -18.63 8.67 11.14
N TYR A 381 -18.57 7.46 10.57
CA TYR A 381 -19.69 6.54 10.49
C TYR A 381 -19.53 5.42 11.49
N ASP A 382 -20.65 5.06 12.12
CA ASP A 382 -20.75 3.82 12.89
C ASP A 382 -21.18 2.71 11.93
N ILE A 383 -20.29 1.73 11.76
CA ILE A 383 -20.46 0.57 10.86
C ILE A 383 -20.44 -0.75 11.66
N THR A 384 -20.69 -0.68 12.98
CA THR A 384 -20.56 -1.83 13.89
C THR A 384 -21.49 -2.97 13.50
N ASP A 385 -22.77 -2.67 13.29
CA ASP A 385 -23.80 -3.67 12.98
C ASP A 385 -23.52 -4.34 11.63
N GLU A 386 -23.04 -3.57 10.64
CA GLU A 386 -22.71 -4.07 9.31
C GLU A 386 -21.50 -5.01 9.36
N ILE A 387 -20.41 -4.61 10.02
CA ILE A 387 -19.23 -5.46 10.19
C ILE A 387 -19.57 -6.72 10.99
N GLU A 388 -20.35 -6.61 12.08
CA GLU A 388 -20.79 -7.77 12.87
C GLU A 388 -21.59 -8.76 12.02
N ASN A 389 -22.48 -8.27 11.16
CA ASN A 389 -23.27 -9.12 10.26
C ASN A 389 -22.37 -9.84 9.25
N HIS A 390 -21.42 -9.16 8.62
CA HIS A 390 -20.50 -9.76 7.65
C HIS A 390 -19.63 -10.84 8.30
N VAL A 391 -18.97 -10.51 9.41
CA VAL A 391 -18.13 -11.46 10.14
C VAL A 391 -18.94 -12.68 10.62
N SER A 392 -20.19 -12.48 11.06
CA SER A 392 -21.08 -13.59 11.47
C SER A 392 -21.52 -14.50 10.33
N ASN A 393 -21.39 -14.05 9.08
CA ASN A 393 -21.70 -14.81 7.86
C ASN A 393 -20.44 -15.30 7.13
N ASP A 394 -19.26 -15.22 7.78
CA ASP A 394 -17.95 -15.54 7.19
C ASP A 394 -17.63 -14.68 5.94
N GLU A 395 -18.15 -13.46 5.90
CA GLU A 395 -17.86 -12.44 4.88
C GLU A 395 -16.80 -11.47 5.42
N THR A 396 -15.86 -11.09 4.57
CA THR A 396 -14.67 -10.32 4.97
C THR A 396 -14.55 -8.96 4.27
N THR A 397 -15.57 -8.59 3.51
CA THR A 397 -15.58 -7.38 2.70
C THR A 397 -16.92 -6.65 2.85
N LEU A 398 -16.88 -5.37 3.25
CA LEU A 398 -18.08 -4.54 3.37
C LEU A 398 -18.13 -3.51 2.24
N LEU A 399 -19.15 -3.59 1.40
CA LEU A 399 -19.36 -2.68 0.27
C LEU A 399 -20.31 -1.54 0.64
N LEU A 400 -19.89 -0.31 0.38
CA LEU A 400 -20.52 0.92 0.86
C LEU A 400 -20.74 1.93 -0.27
N GLU A 401 -21.80 2.72 -0.16
CA GLU A 401 -22.12 3.82 -1.07
C GLU A 401 -22.27 5.14 -0.29
N LEU A 402 -21.51 6.15 -0.70
CA LEU A 402 -21.70 7.55 -0.29
C LEU A 402 -22.55 8.27 -1.32
N SER A 403 -23.71 8.77 -0.89
CA SER A 403 -24.72 9.34 -1.77
C SER A 403 -25.08 10.77 -1.39
N PRO A 404 -25.43 11.66 -2.34
CA PRO A 404 -25.88 13.01 -2.00
C PRO A 404 -27.31 12.96 -1.42
N GLN A 405 -27.56 13.59 -0.25
CA GLN A 405 -28.92 13.78 0.24
C GLN A 405 -29.63 14.94 -0.51
N PHE A 406 -30.87 14.71 -0.96
CA PHE A 406 -31.69 15.71 -1.66
C PHE A 406 -31.77 17.06 -0.93
N ILE A 407 -31.61 18.18 -1.67
CA ILE A 407 -32.11 19.50 -1.23
C ILE A 407 -32.89 20.16 -2.37
N LEU A 408 -34.09 20.66 -2.02
CA LEU A 408 -35.04 21.39 -2.86
C LEU A 408 -34.40 22.37 -3.85
N LEU A 409 -34.87 22.27 -5.11
CA LEU A 409 -34.61 23.19 -6.23
C LEU A 409 -35.03 24.62 -5.87
N GLY A 410 -34.11 25.38 -5.30
CA GLY A 410 -34.09 26.83 -5.33
C GLY A 410 -32.97 27.26 -6.27
N THR A 411 -33.29 28.13 -7.23
CA THR A 411 -32.41 28.62 -8.29
C THR A 411 -31.00 28.91 -7.78
N SER A 412 -30.01 28.26 -8.39
CA SER A 412 -28.55 28.47 -8.27
C SER A 412 -27.91 28.19 -6.89
N ASN A 413 -27.55 26.92 -6.62
CA ASN A 413 -26.36 26.56 -5.85
C ASN A 413 -25.94 25.11 -6.20
N LEU A 414 -24.76 24.95 -6.81
CA LEU A 414 -24.08 23.66 -6.97
C LEU A 414 -23.85 23.05 -5.58
N LYS A 415 -24.15 21.75 -5.41
CA LYS A 415 -23.94 21.04 -4.15
C LYS A 415 -23.14 19.78 -4.42
N TYR A 416 -21.85 19.89 -4.15
CA TYR A 416 -20.91 18.77 -4.15
C TYR A 416 -20.19 18.75 -2.81
N MET A 417 -19.79 17.55 -2.41
CA MET A 417 -18.88 17.29 -1.32
C MET A 417 -17.76 16.43 -1.87
N ASN A 418 -16.54 16.93 -1.70
CA ASN A 418 -15.32 16.24 -2.07
C ASN A 418 -14.68 15.71 -0.78
N ILE A 419 -14.48 14.40 -0.76
CA ILE A 419 -13.91 13.65 0.34
C ILE A 419 -12.58 13.11 -0.16
N ILE A 420 -11.61 13.02 0.73
CA ILE A 420 -10.32 12.44 0.42
C ILE A 420 -10.54 10.96 0.11
N SER A 421 -10.14 10.52 -1.08
CA SER A 421 -10.15 9.10 -1.48
C SER A 421 -9.03 8.34 -0.80
N GLU A 422 -9.12 7.04 -0.88
CA GLU A 422 -8.03 6.12 -0.66
C GLU A 422 -6.80 6.45 -1.54
N ASN A 423 -7.02 6.78 -2.81
CA ASN A 423 -5.98 7.18 -3.75
C ASN A 423 -5.41 8.55 -3.40
N ALA A 424 -6.06 9.26 -2.48
CA ALA A 424 -5.57 10.55 -2.10
C ALA A 424 -4.23 10.41 -1.44
N ASP A 425 -3.34 11.23 -1.96
CA ASP A 425 -1.96 11.20 -1.56
C ASP A 425 -1.70 12.07 -0.29
N GLU A 426 -2.74 12.62 0.35
CA GLU A 426 -2.60 13.42 1.58
C GLU A 426 -2.63 12.54 2.85
N TYR A 427 -2.07 13.03 3.97
CA TYR A 427 -2.05 12.36 5.30
C TYR A 427 -3.43 12.03 5.90
N ASN A 428 -4.50 12.29 5.15
CA ASN A 428 -5.88 12.25 5.58
C ASN A 428 -6.71 11.28 4.72
N SER A 429 -6.11 10.24 4.14
CA SER A 429 -6.89 9.21 3.45
C SER A 429 -7.90 8.54 4.41
N PRO A 430 -8.97 7.93 3.87
CA PRO A 430 -9.88 7.11 4.65
C PRO A 430 -9.15 6.07 5.50
N TYR A 431 -9.73 5.77 6.65
CA TYR A 431 -9.28 4.66 7.50
C TYR A 431 -10.47 4.16 8.32
N PHE A 432 -10.42 2.92 8.80
CA PHE A 432 -11.44 2.39 9.69
C PHE A 432 -10.84 1.63 10.87
N THR A 433 -11.63 1.45 11.91
CA THR A 433 -11.23 0.74 13.12
C THR A 433 -12.26 -0.31 13.48
N ILE A 434 -11.80 -1.44 14.02
CA ILE A 434 -12.65 -2.50 14.54
C ILE A 434 -12.11 -2.95 15.90
N ASP A 435 -12.94 -2.85 16.93
CA ASP A 435 -12.70 -3.42 18.25
C ASP A 435 -13.33 -4.81 18.32
N VAL A 436 -12.54 -5.80 18.70
CA VAL A 436 -12.94 -7.20 18.71
C VAL A 436 -12.51 -7.90 19.99
N THR A 437 -13.22 -8.96 20.34
CA THR A 437 -12.79 -9.95 21.34
C THR A 437 -12.97 -11.37 20.81
N GLY A 438 -12.44 -12.35 21.51
CA GLY A 438 -12.52 -13.76 21.13
C GLY A 438 -11.44 -14.22 20.14
N ILE A 439 -10.42 -13.39 19.90
CA ILE A 439 -9.23 -13.75 19.10
C ILE A 439 -8.08 -14.10 20.04
N ASN A 440 -7.49 -15.29 19.88
CA ASN A 440 -6.24 -15.64 20.54
C ASN A 440 -5.01 -15.25 19.71
N LEU A 441 -4.42 -14.08 20.01
CA LEU A 441 -3.21 -13.58 19.34
C LEU A 441 -1.88 -14.20 19.81
N ASN A 442 -1.90 -15.15 20.75
CA ASN A 442 -0.70 -15.81 21.28
C ASN A 442 -0.78 -17.33 21.14
N SER A 443 -1.27 -17.81 20.01
CA SER A 443 -1.26 -19.24 19.72
C SER A 443 0.18 -19.73 19.52
N SER A 444 0.51 -20.89 20.10
CA SER A 444 1.85 -21.46 19.93
C SER A 444 2.11 -21.86 18.47
N TYR A 445 1.10 -22.46 17.82
CA TYR A 445 1.19 -22.97 16.44
C TYR A 445 0.02 -22.56 15.54
N GLY A 446 -1.01 -21.87 16.06
CA GLY A 446 -2.18 -21.42 15.29
C GLY A 446 -2.85 -22.55 14.50
N ASP A 447 -3.23 -22.30 13.24
CA ASP A 447 -3.85 -23.27 12.32
C ASP A 447 -2.80 -24.13 11.58
N SER A 448 -1.66 -24.40 12.23
CA SER A 448 -0.66 -25.28 11.63
C SER A 448 -1.24 -26.68 11.44
N PRO A 449 -1.00 -27.33 10.28
CA PRO A 449 -1.52 -28.67 10.03
C PRO A 449 -0.68 -29.75 10.71
N ALA A 450 -1.28 -30.93 10.88
CA ALA A 450 -0.52 -32.15 11.11
C ALA A 450 0.30 -32.53 9.86
N TYR A 451 1.42 -33.24 10.05
CA TYR A 451 2.20 -33.70 8.90
C TYR A 451 1.47 -34.76 8.09
N GLU A 452 1.31 -34.48 6.80
CA GLU A 452 0.91 -35.45 5.80
C GLU A 452 1.95 -35.49 4.66
N GLN A 453 2.33 -36.71 4.26
CA GLN A 453 3.31 -36.88 3.19
C GLN A 453 2.66 -36.61 1.83
N ILE A 454 3.20 -35.63 1.10
CA ILE A 454 2.72 -35.24 -0.23
C ILE A 454 3.74 -35.70 -1.28
N ASN A 455 3.28 -36.53 -2.22
CA ASN A 455 4.06 -37.07 -3.32
C ASN A 455 3.79 -36.37 -4.66
N ASN A 456 3.05 -35.26 -4.64
CA ASN A 456 2.62 -34.54 -5.82
C ASN A 456 3.81 -33.89 -6.56
N LEU A 457 3.90 -34.11 -7.87
CA LEU A 457 4.93 -33.52 -8.73
C LEU A 457 4.55 -32.10 -9.19
N ASP A 458 3.25 -31.79 -9.24
CA ASP A 458 2.73 -30.49 -9.65
C ASP A 458 2.68 -29.48 -8.49
N LEU A 459 3.42 -29.76 -7.40
CA LEU A 459 3.45 -28.93 -6.19
C LEU A 459 4.89 -28.62 -5.82
N ASN A 460 5.25 -27.34 -5.83
CA ASN A 460 6.57 -26.87 -5.41
C ASN A 460 6.62 -26.53 -3.91
N CYS A 461 7.79 -26.12 -3.42
CA CYS A 461 7.99 -25.77 -2.00
C CYS A 461 7.06 -24.65 -1.52
N PHE A 462 6.75 -23.69 -2.39
CA PHE A 462 5.91 -22.55 -2.04
C PHE A 462 4.43 -22.93 -1.96
N GLY A 463 3.88 -23.58 -2.99
CA GLY A 463 2.52 -24.12 -2.95
C GLY A 463 2.31 -25.12 -1.80
N TYR A 464 3.32 -25.94 -1.50
CA TYR A 464 3.29 -26.84 -0.33
C TYR A 464 3.20 -26.07 0.99
N ALA A 465 4.03 -25.03 1.14
CA ALA A 465 4.03 -24.22 2.36
C ALA A 465 2.72 -23.46 2.54
N LEU A 466 2.05 -23.07 1.45
CA LEU A 466 0.72 -22.46 1.48
C LEU A 466 -0.43 -23.47 1.57
N ARG A 467 -0.16 -24.78 1.63
CA ARG A 467 -1.17 -25.84 1.65
C ARG A 467 -2.11 -25.82 0.42
N MET A 468 -1.62 -25.33 -0.71
CA MET A 468 -2.36 -25.31 -1.97
C MET A 468 -2.29 -26.68 -2.67
N GLU A 469 -3.37 -27.06 -3.34
CA GLU A 469 -3.44 -28.32 -4.07
C GLU A 469 -2.98 -28.14 -5.52
N HIS A 470 -2.14 -29.08 -6.00
CA HIS A 470 -1.79 -29.26 -7.43
C HIS A 470 -1.33 -28.01 -8.19
N THR A 471 -0.72 -27.05 -7.50
CA THR A 471 -0.34 -25.76 -8.10
C THR A 471 1.14 -25.45 -7.86
N ILE A 472 1.89 -25.27 -8.95
CA ILE A 472 3.22 -24.66 -8.90
C ILE A 472 3.02 -23.15 -8.78
N LEU A 473 3.40 -22.59 -7.63
CA LEU A 473 3.30 -21.17 -7.40
C LEU A 473 4.63 -20.49 -7.65
N ASN A 474 4.64 -19.50 -8.55
CA ASN A 474 5.80 -18.65 -8.76
C ASN A 474 5.65 -17.37 -7.95
N ILE A 475 6.75 -16.83 -7.45
CA ILE A 475 6.76 -15.48 -6.87
C ILE A 475 6.56 -14.48 -8.02
N SER A 476 5.57 -13.61 -7.86
CA SER A 476 5.16 -12.61 -8.84
C SER A 476 5.13 -11.20 -8.27
N THR A 477 5.04 -10.25 -9.18
CA THR A 477 4.92 -8.81 -8.98
C THR A 477 3.89 -8.28 -9.98
N PRO A 478 3.47 -7.01 -9.92
CA PRO A 478 2.60 -6.43 -10.96
C PRO A 478 3.16 -6.58 -12.38
N SER A 479 4.49 -6.54 -12.56
CA SER A 479 5.16 -6.77 -13.85
C SER A 479 5.29 -8.25 -14.27
N GLY A 480 4.72 -9.17 -13.49
CA GLY A 480 4.71 -10.60 -13.74
C GLY A 480 5.64 -11.41 -12.83
N VAL A 481 5.94 -12.64 -13.25
CA VAL A 481 6.76 -13.60 -12.48
C VAL A 481 8.21 -13.13 -12.37
N ILE A 482 8.78 -13.26 -11.17
CA ILE A 482 10.20 -12.99 -10.91
C ILE A 482 11.07 -14.03 -11.61
N ASN A 483 12.05 -13.56 -12.38
CA ASN A 483 13.01 -14.41 -13.05
C ASN A 483 14.35 -14.47 -12.30
N PHE A 484 14.57 -15.57 -11.57
CA PHE A 484 15.80 -15.79 -10.80
C PHE A 484 17.05 -16.13 -11.63
N THR A 485 16.95 -16.24 -12.97
CA THR A 485 18.04 -16.72 -13.83
C THR A 485 19.32 -15.88 -13.78
N ASN A 486 19.24 -14.58 -13.50
CA ASN A 486 20.38 -13.66 -13.54
C ASN A 486 20.46 -12.75 -12.30
N ILE A 487 19.92 -13.16 -11.15
CA ILE A 487 19.85 -12.32 -9.96
C ILE A 487 21.06 -12.56 -9.08
N TYR A 488 21.81 -11.52 -8.73
CA TYR A 488 22.73 -11.63 -7.61
C TYR A 488 21.95 -11.56 -6.28
N VAL A 489 21.68 -12.73 -5.72
CA VAL A 489 20.88 -12.85 -4.51
C VAL A 489 21.69 -12.44 -3.27
N SER A 490 21.42 -11.25 -2.72
CA SER A 490 21.97 -10.79 -1.44
C SER A 490 20.91 -10.78 -0.34
N ASN A 491 21.31 -10.70 0.93
CA ASN A 491 20.35 -10.45 2.00
C ASN A 491 19.59 -9.12 1.78
N ALA A 492 20.25 -8.08 1.26
CA ALA A 492 19.56 -6.84 0.90
C ALA A 492 18.46 -7.09 -0.15
N TYR A 493 18.77 -7.87 -1.19
CA TYR A 493 17.79 -8.24 -2.22
C TYR A 493 16.64 -9.10 -1.65
N LEU A 494 16.94 -10.06 -0.75
CA LEU A 494 15.91 -10.81 -0.02
C LEU A 494 14.91 -9.87 0.65
N TYR A 495 15.43 -8.98 1.49
CA TYR A 495 14.58 -8.15 2.34
C TYR A 495 13.77 -7.11 1.56
N GLN A 496 14.35 -6.58 0.50
CA GLN A 496 13.83 -5.38 -0.16
C GLN A 496 13.06 -5.71 -1.43
N VAL A 497 13.28 -6.89 -2.02
CA VAL A 497 12.63 -7.31 -3.26
C VAL A 497 11.85 -8.60 -3.09
N VAL A 498 12.49 -9.66 -2.58
CA VAL A 498 11.85 -10.98 -2.51
C VAL A 498 10.72 -11.02 -1.49
N ILE A 499 10.92 -10.44 -0.29
CA ILE A 499 9.87 -10.39 0.73
C ILE A 499 8.61 -9.66 0.24
N PRO A 500 8.67 -8.41 -0.26
CA PRO A 500 7.48 -7.74 -0.80
C PRO A 500 6.80 -8.52 -1.91
N ALA A 501 7.55 -9.15 -2.82
CA ALA A 501 6.97 -9.98 -3.87
C ALA A 501 6.28 -11.25 -3.35
N VAL A 502 6.83 -11.87 -2.31
CA VAL A 502 6.18 -13.01 -1.62
C VAL A 502 4.88 -12.57 -0.97
N ILE A 503 4.88 -11.42 -0.28
CA ILE A 503 3.67 -10.84 0.32
C ILE A 503 2.62 -10.58 -0.77
N TYR A 504 3.00 -9.86 -1.83
CA TYR A 504 2.14 -9.60 -2.98
C TYR A 504 1.56 -10.90 -3.57
N THR A 505 2.39 -11.92 -3.75
CA THR A 505 1.94 -13.20 -4.33
C THR A 505 0.95 -13.94 -3.45
N ILE A 506 1.17 -13.98 -2.14
CA ILE A 506 0.28 -14.65 -1.18
C ILE A 506 -1.04 -13.89 -1.07
N ASN A 507 -0.96 -12.56 -0.92
CA ASN A 507 -2.13 -11.69 -0.77
C ASN A 507 -3.03 -11.69 -2.02
N ASN A 508 -2.46 -11.89 -3.21
CA ASN A 508 -3.24 -12.08 -4.44
C ASN A 508 -3.88 -13.47 -4.60
N GLN A 509 -3.66 -14.39 -3.65
CA GLN A 509 -4.40 -15.66 -3.63
C GLN A 509 -5.70 -15.46 -2.84
N THR A 510 -6.82 -15.84 -3.45
CA THR A 510 -8.12 -15.82 -2.77
C THR A 510 -8.03 -16.60 -1.46
N PHE A 511 -8.54 -16.01 -0.37
CA PHE A 511 -8.54 -16.58 0.99
C PHE A 511 -7.19 -16.62 1.71
N TYR A 512 -6.16 -15.94 1.19
CA TYR A 512 -4.87 -15.86 1.86
C TYR A 512 -4.51 -14.42 2.19
N SER A 513 -3.90 -14.25 3.36
CA SER A 513 -3.21 -13.03 3.74
C SER A 513 -1.91 -13.40 4.45
N THR A 514 -0.91 -12.52 4.38
CA THR A 514 0.36 -12.75 5.08
C THR A 514 0.95 -11.49 5.68
N ARG A 515 1.70 -11.70 6.77
CA ARG A 515 2.56 -10.69 7.38
C ARG A 515 3.90 -11.30 7.76
N VAL A 516 4.93 -10.46 7.77
CA VAL A 516 6.28 -10.88 8.17
C VAL A 516 6.40 -10.93 9.69
N LEU A 517 7.05 -11.97 10.20
CA LEU A 517 7.30 -12.16 11.62
C LEU A 517 8.71 -11.72 12.00
N SER A 518 8.82 -11.04 13.15
CA SER A 518 10.10 -10.53 13.65
C SER A 518 11.09 -11.64 14.01
N ASN A 519 10.57 -12.80 14.40
CA ASN A 519 11.34 -14.01 14.65
C ASN A 519 10.38 -15.20 14.76
N ILE A 520 10.93 -16.39 14.94
CA ILE A 520 10.15 -17.63 15.07
C ILE A 520 9.17 -17.65 16.25
N ASN A 521 9.45 -16.91 17.32
CA ASN A 521 8.60 -16.83 18.51
C ASN A 521 7.65 -15.61 18.49
N ALA A 522 7.62 -14.84 17.39
CA ALA A 522 6.67 -13.74 17.26
C ALA A 522 5.23 -14.26 17.33
N SER A 523 4.35 -13.47 17.95
CA SER A 523 2.93 -13.81 18.14
C SER A 523 2.23 -14.08 16.81
N ILE A 524 1.37 -15.10 16.81
CA ILE A 524 0.43 -15.43 15.72
C ILE A 524 -0.97 -15.63 16.28
N SER A 525 -1.97 -15.29 15.48
CA SER A 525 -3.35 -15.61 15.77
C SER A 525 -3.60 -17.11 15.70
N GLU A 526 -4.76 -17.55 16.21
CA GLU A 526 -5.15 -18.95 16.13
C GLU A 526 -5.48 -19.42 14.71
N ASP A 527 -5.84 -18.51 13.81
CA ASP A 527 -6.17 -18.80 12.41
C ASP A 527 -4.96 -18.64 11.47
N GLU A 528 -3.82 -18.17 11.99
CA GLU A 528 -2.57 -18.06 11.25
C GLU A 528 -1.70 -19.33 11.44
N TYR A 529 -0.85 -19.65 10.49
CA TYR A 529 0.25 -20.61 10.66
C TYR A 529 1.57 -20.03 10.16
N ARG A 530 2.70 -20.63 10.54
CA ARG A 530 4.02 -20.12 10.17
C ARG A 530 4.58 -20.81 8.94
N ILE A 531 5.14 -20.01 8.04
CA ILE A 531 6.06 -20.47 7.00
C ILE A 531 7.42 -19.80 7.14
N ALA A 532 8.45 -20.45 6.61
CA ALA A 532 9.81 -19.92 6.58
C ALA A 532 10.34 -19.90 5.15
N LEU A 533 11.13 -18.88 4.81
CA LEU A 533 11.75 -18.67 3.51
C LEU A 533 13.26 -18.54 3.65
N ARG A 534 13.98 -19.15 2.71
CA ARG A 534 15.34 -18.77 2.35
C ARG A 534 15.52 -18.75 0.85
N ILE A 535 16.48 -17.96 0.39
CA ILE A 535 16.92 -17.92 -0.99
C ILE A 535 18.37 -18.38 -1.09
N GLY A 536 18.71 -19.01 -2.21
CA GLY A 536 20.07 -19.47 -2.49
C GLY A 536 20.88 -18.37 -3.14
N ASN A 537 22.11 -18.17 -2.65
CA ASN A 537 23.14 -17.35 -3.30
C ASN A 537 24.17 -18.27 -3.93
N VAL A 538 24.31 -18.24 -5.25
CA VAL A 538 25.57 -18.65 -5.89
C VAL A 538 26.52 -17.46 -5.89
N ASN A 539 27.51 -17.48 -5.00
CA ASN A 539 28.60 -16.51 -5.04
C ASN A 539 29.18 -16.47 -6.47
N GLU A 540 29.58 -15.29 -6.96
CA GLU A 540 30.12 -15.06 -8.33
C GLU A 540 31.29 -15.98 -8.74
N THR A 541 31.88 -16.70 -7.78
CA THR A 541 32.98 -17.65 -8.01
C THR A 541 32.56 -19.12 -8.04
N SER A 542 31.31 -19.43 -7.71
CA SER A 542 30.73 -20.77 -7.80
C SER A 542 29.83 -20.89 -9.03
N THR A 543 30.38 -20.59 -10.21
CA THR A 543 30.05 -21.45 -11.34
C THR A 543 30.64 -22.81 -11.01
N LEU A 544 29.90 -23.62 -10.25
CA LEU A 544 30.31 -24.99 -10.02
C LEU A 544 30.06 -25.74 -11.32
N PHE A 545 31.09 -25.77 -12.16
CA PHE A 545 31.15 -26.60 -13.36
C PHE A 545 31.15 -28.05 -12.90
N TYR A 546 30.00 -28.72 -12.93
CA TYR A 546 29.97 -30.16 -12.71
C TYR A 546 30.01 -30.90 -14.03
N THR A 547 31.01 -31.77 -14.17
CA THR A 547 31.02 -32.80 -15.20
C THR A 547 30.09 -33.92 -14.74
N THR A 548 28.94 -34.07 -15.38
CA THR A 548 28.20 -35.34 -15.30
C THR A 548 29.11 -36.48 -15.77
N PRO A 549 28.89 -37.74 -15.35
CA PRO A 549 29.68 -38.89 -15.81
C PRO A 549 29.76 -39.04 -17.34
N ASN A 550 28.88 -38.34 -18.07
CA ASN A 550 28.77 -38.35 -19.52
C ASN A 550 29.25 -37.06 -20.22
N ASN A 551 29.83 -36.09 -19.48
CA ASN A 551 30.48 -34.89 -20.04
C ASN A 551 29.54 -33.91 -20.79
N TRP A 552 28.29 -33.74 -20.35
CA TRP A 552 27.26 -32.90 -21.00
C TRP A 552 27.43 -31.38 -20.78
N GLY A 553 28.65 -30.93 -20.48
CA GLY A 553 28.96 -29.53 -20.22
C GLY A 553 28.49 -29.05 -18.83
N PRO A 554 28.92 -27.86 -18.42
CA PRO A 554 28.54 -27.28 -17.13
C PRO A 554 27.10 -26.80 -17.15
N PHE A 555 26.34 -27.25 -16.16
CA PHE A 555 25.06 -26.63 -15.82
C PHE A 555 25.34 -25.49 -14.85
N THR A 556 24.97 -24.26 -15.23
CA THR A 556 24.88 -23.13 -14.30
C THR A 556 23.60 -23.32 -13.50
N LYS A 557 23.69 -23.42 -12.18
CA LYS A 557 22.49 -23.42 -11.34
C LYS A 557 21.95 -22.00 -11.24
N ILE A 558 20.67 -21.86 -11.53
CA ILE A 558 19.90 -20.62 -11.38
C ILE A 558 19.61 -20.44 -9.88
N ASP A 559 19.75 -19.21 -9.38
CA ASP A 559 19.32 -18.87 -8.03
C ASP A 559 17.83 -19.24 -7.84
N ASP A 560 17.45 -19.65 -6.64
CA ASP A 560 16.10 -20.18 -6.38
C ASP A 560 15.70 -19.89 -4.92
N PHE A 561 14.42 -20.02 -4.62
CA PHE A 561 13.86 -19.88 -3.28
C PHE A 561 13.41 -21.23 -2.71
N HIS A 562 13.30 -21.30 -1.40
CA HIS A 562 12.79 -22.48 -0.71
C HIS A 562 11.90 -22.08 0.45
N PHE A 563 10.85 -22.87 0.67
CA PHE A 563 9.91 -22.66 1.77
C PHE A 563 9.79 -23.90 2.67
N MET A 564 9.49 -23.66 3.94
CA MET A 564 9.09 -24.66 4.94
C MET A 564 7.81 -24.20 5.64
N ILE A 565 7.03 -25.15 6.15
CA ILE A 565 5.83 -24.90 6.95
C ILE A 565 6.00 -25.48 8.37
N GLN A 566 5.52 -24.75 9.37
CA GLN A 566 5.41 -25.22 10.75
C GLN A 566 4.21 -26.16 10.90
N LEU A 567 4.37 -27.20 11.71
CA LEU A 567 3.35 -28.21 11.98
C LEU A 567 2.72 -27.99 13.37
N ASP A 568 1.57 -28.63 13.61
CA ASP A 568 0.80 -28.56 14.87
C ASP A 568 1.56 -29.07 16.12
N ASP A 569 2.63 -29.84 15.92
CA ASP A 569 3.55 -30.31 16.96
C ASP A 569 4.76 -29.38 17.17
N GLY A 570 4.85 -28.29 16.41
CA GLY A 570 5.93 -27.31 16.41
C GLY A 570 7.15 -27.70 15.57
N SER A 571 7.17 -28.89 14.99
CA SER A 571 8.19 -29.29 14.03
C SER A 571 7.94 -28.65 12.66
N TRP A 572 8.82 -28.90 11.70
CA TRP A 572 8.73 -28.29 10.37
C TRP A 572 8.71 -29.34 9.26
N SER A 573 8.19 -28.98 8.10
CA SER A 573 8.23 -29.81 6.91
C SER A 573 8.41 -28.98 5.64
N HIS A 574 8.81 -29.64 4.56
CA HIS A 574 9.00 -28.99 3.26
C HIS A 574 8.86 -29.96 2.09
N LYS A 575 8.61 -29.41 0.90
CA LYS A 575 8.58 -30.12 -0.37
C LYS A 575 9.83 -29.79 -1.18
N ILE A 576 10.52 -30.81 -1.66
CA ILE A 576 11.86 -30.70 -2.24
C ILE A 576 11.80 -31.06 -3.74
N GLY A 577 11.51 -30.06 -4.59
CA GLY A 577 11.32 -30.28 -6.03
C GLY A 577 10.31 -31.41 -6.29
N ASP A 578 10.69 -32.38 -7.12
CA ASP A 578 9.88 -33.55 -7.49
C ASP A 578 9.86 -34.66 -6.42
N LEU A 579 10.62 -34.54 -5.34
CA LEU A 579 10.66 -35.55 -4.27
C LEU A 579 9.43 -35.47 -3.36
N PRO A 580 9.05 -36.57 -2.69
CA PRO A 580 8.09 -36.52 -1.60
C PRO A 580 8.42 -35.44 -0.57
N SER A 581 7.41 -34.85 0.06
CA SER A 581 7.64 -33.96 1.20
C SER A 581 8.36 -34.70 2.34
N LEU A 582 9.13 -33.93 3.11
CA LEU A 582 9.94 -34.42 4.21
C LEU A 582 9.50 -33.79 5.52
N HIS A 583 9.24 -34.64 6.52
CA HIS A 583 9.03 -34.24 7.91
C HIS A 583 10.37 -34.05 8.61
N LEU A 584 10.62 -32.84 9.11
CA LEU A 584 11.80 -32.50 9.90
C LEU A 584 11.46 -32.59 11.39
N SER A 585 11.10 -33.79 11.87
CA SER A 585 10.51 -34.04 13.19
C SER A 585 11.37 -33.63 14.41
N SER A 586 12.62 -33.24 14.20
CA SER A 586 13.55 -32.76 15.25
C SER A 586 13.88 -31.28 15.12
N VAL A 587 13.40 -30.63 14.06
CA VAL A 587 13.67 -29.24 13.75
C VAL A 587 12.52 -28.42 14.29
N ILE A 588 12.81 -27.60 15.30
CA ILE A 588 11.89 -26.62 15.85
C ILE A 588 12.18 -25.20 15.35
N ASN A 589 13.40 -24.97 14.84
CA ASN A 589 13.87 -23.69 14.35
C ASN A 589 14.58 -23.85 13.00
N PRO A 590 13.95 -23.44 11.87
CA PRO A 590 14.56 -23.55 10.55
C PRO A 590 15.86 -22.74 10.41
N SER A 591 16.12 -21.75 11.25
CA SER A 591 17.37 -20.99 11.17
C SER A 591 18.62 -21.77 11.64
N GLU A 592 18.42 -22.86 12.40
CA GLU A 592 19.48 -23.65 13.04
C GLU A 592 19.91 -24.88 12.23
N ILE A 593 19.30 -25.11 11.06
CA ILE A 593 19.61 -26.23 10.18
C ILE A 593 20.19 -25.77 8.84
N ASN A 594 20.83 -26.70 8.14
CA ASN A 594 21.22 -26.51 6.75
C ASN A 594 20.00 -26.62 5.84
N TRP A 595 19.91 -25.72 4.87
CA TRP A 595 18.88 -25.77 3.84
C TRP A 595 19.50 -26.31 2.55
N ASP A 596 19.55 -27.63 2.47
CA ASP A 596 20.17 -28.33 1.35
C ASP A 596 19.27 -28.28 0.12
N ALA A 597 19.85 -28.01 -1.06
CA ALA A 597 19.10 -28.08 -2.29
C ALA A 597 19.19 -29.48 -2.94
N PRO A 598 18.07 -29.98 -3.49
CA PRO A 598 18.02 -31.26 -4.19
C PRO A 598 18.46 -31.09 -5.64
N TYR A 599 19.74 -30.89 -5.92
CA TYR A 599 20.18 -31.32 -7.25
C TYR A 599 20.76 -32.71 -7.14
N ILE A 600 19.85 -33.68 -7.24
CA ILE A 600 20.23 -35.04 -7.60
C ILE A 600 20.84 -34.93 -9.00
N ASP A 601 22.16 -34.96 -9.13
CA ASP A 601 22.70 -35.60 -10.33
C ASP A 601 22.09 -37.00 -10.34
N TYR A 602 21.19 -37.25 -11.31
CA TYR A 602 20.45 -38.51 -11.48
C TYR A 602 21.37 -39.74 -11.48
N PHE A 603 22.69 -39.54 -11.63
CA PHE A 603 23.72 -40.57 -11.59
C PHE A 603 24.53 -40.64 -10.27
N THR A 604 24.58 -39.59 -9.44
CA THR A 604 25.41 -39.57 -8.21
C THR A 604 24.63 -39.41 -6.91
N GLY A 605 23.41 -38.86 -6.93
CA GLY A 605 22.59 -38.69 -5.72
C GLY A 605 23.16 -37.69 -4.69
N GLU A 606 24.01 -36.77 -5.12
CA GLU A 606 24.59 -35.76 -4.23
C GLU A 606 23.59 -34.62 -3.91
N TYR A 607 23.65 -34.08 -2.69
CA TYR A 607 22.90 -32.90 -2.27
C TYR A 607 23.83 -31.70 -2.26
N PHE A 608 23.31 -30.49 -2.51
CA PHE A 608 24.08 -29.26 -2.31
C PHE A 608 23.88 -28.77 -0.87
N PRO A 609 24.86 -28.98 0.02
CA PRO A 609 24.71 -28.64 1.42
C PRO A 609 24.55 -27.12 1.58
N ASN A 610 23.53 -26.73 2.35
CA ASN A 610 23.19 -25.35 2.69
C ASN A 610 23.18 -24.40 1.48
N HIS A 611 22.53 -24.81 0.39
CA HIS A 611 22.39 -24.00 -0.81
C HIS A 611 21.54 -22.74 -0.56
N TYR A 612 20.42 -22.88 0.16
CA TYR A 612 19.60 -21.74 0.56
C TYR A 612 20.19 -21.10 1.83
N ASN A 613 21.11 -20.17 1.61
CA ASN A 613 22.04 -19.66 2.61
C ASN A 613 21.78 -18.22 3.05
N SER A 614 20.67 -17.61 2.60
CA SER A 614 20.20 -16.32 3.13
C SER A 614 19.79 -16.43 4.60
N TYR A 615 19.49 -15.27 5.22
CA TYR A 615 18.74 -15.29 6.47
C TYR A 615 17.37 -15.97 6.30
N THR A 616 16.89 -16.59 7.37
CA THR A 616 15.54 -17.16 7.40
C THR A 616 14.54 -16.04 7.66
N ILE A 617 13.58 -15.89 6.75
CA ILE A 617 12.42 -15.02 6.96
C ILE A 617 11.26 -15.89 7.44
N TYR A 618 10.49 -15.39 8.38
CA TYR A 618 9.29 -16.04 8.87
C TYR A 618 8.07 -15.22 8.48
N PHE A 619 7.00 -15.89 8.10
CA PHE A 619 5.72 -15.27 7.80
C PHE A 619 4.63 -15.95 8.63
N ALA A 620 3.65 -15.17 9.06
CA ALA A 620 2.34 -15.69 9.44
C ALA A 620 1.46 -15.66 8.20
N VAL A 621 0.79 -16.77 7.92
CA VAL A 621 -0.14 -16.93 6.81
C VAL A 621 -1.49 -17.22 7.40
N LEU A 622 -2.45 -16.36 7.09
CA LEU A 622 -3.86 -16.59 7.33
C LEU A 622 -4.44 -17.34 6.12
N HIS A 623 -5.32 -18.30 6.37
CA HIS A 623 -6.02 -19.04 5.33
C HIS A 623 -7.49 -19.27 5.72
N THR A 624 -8.39 -18.59 5.02
CA THR A 624 -9.81 -18.51 5.37
C THR A 624 -10.65 -19.37 4.43
N LYS A 625 -10.73 -20.68 4.69
CA LYS A 625 -11.57 -21.55 3.84
C LYS A 625 -13.06 -21.31 4.11
N PRO A 626 -13.90 -21.11 3.07
CA PRO A 626 -15.33 -21.30 3.22
C PRO A 626 -15.64 -22.76 3.59
N ASP A 627 -16.53 -22.96 4.56
CA ASP A 627 -17.01 -24.30 4.92
C ASP A 627 -17.51 -25.07 3.69
N GLY A 628 -16.93 -26.26 3.45
CA GLY A 628 -17.37 -27.18 2.38
C GLY A 628 -16.33 -27.57 1.33
N TRP A 629 -15.14 -26.96 1.33
CA TRP A 629 -14.00 -27.39 0.52
C TRP A 629 -13.15 -28.42 1.30
N GLY A 630 -13.56 -29.69 1.22
CA GLY A 630 -12.80 -30.81 1.78
C GLY A 630 -11.45 -30.99 1.07
N TYR A 631 -10.42 -31.34 1.85
CA TYR A 631 -9.11 -31.82 1.38
C TYR A 631 -9.19 -33.24 0.80
#